data_AF-A0A0F2ND01-F1
#
_entry.id   AF-A0A0F2ND01-F1
#
_cell.length_a   1.000
_cell.length_b   1.000
_cell.length_c   1.000
_cell.angle_alpha   90.00
_cell.angle_beta   90.00
_cell.angle_gamma   90.00
#
_symmetry.space_group_name_H-M   'P 1'
#
loop_
_entity.id
_entity.type
_entity.pdbx_description
1 polymer ?
#
loop_
_entity_poly.entity_id
_entity_poly.type
_entity_poly.pdbx_seq_one_letter_code
_entity_poly.pdbx_strand_id
1 'polypeptide(L)'
;MKNISIGIVGNPNCGKSTLFNCLTGAKQQVGNWPGVTVDRKTGSYRFKEKTVEVVDTPGIYSLAATSLDEKITRTFVLDGKADVIVNIVDASNIERNLYLTSQLLEMRAPLIIALNMMDMAAERQLTIDVQGLAERLGCPVVPLTASKNKGVDELKQTIFQAADLISLPMAETTYPASVEEARTALAWDLKDACLTGGIDPHWLALKLLEGDSLAQEMADPAVMARAAVLQENIEQQEDEEADIVIASARYGFVSRLTEGLVKKRGLVDTTVSDRIDRLVLSRVYGIPIFLAAMYLMFMFTINLGGAFHPGTETPGGDGRKLAGHGRHLYRDLCQGGSGRHPGCALCRDRQAGGRSWGSRGALRFLGRHRRGICHHS
;
A
#
# COMPACT_ATOMS: atom_id res chain seq x y z
N MET A 1 32.59 -16.48 -22.62
CA MET A 1 32.33 -15.06 -22.29
C MET A 1 31.10 -15.02 -21.41
N LYS A 2 31.15 -14.31 -20.27
CA LYS A 2 30.04 -14.29 -19.30
C LYS A 2 28.85 -13.53 -19.92
N ASN A 3 27.67 -14.16 -19.96
CA ASN A 3 26.42 -13.47 -20.30
C ASN A 3 26.10 -12.46 -19.21
N ILE A 4 25.51 -11.31 -19.57
CA ILE A 4 25.01 -10.33 -18.59
C ILE A 4 23.57 -10.71 -18.26
N SER A 5 23.24 -10.82 -16.99
CA SER A 5 21.87 -11.03 -16.53
C SER A 5 21.32 -9.74 -15.93
N ILE A 6 20.16 -9.28 -16.41
CA ILE A 6 19.47 -8.12 -15.83
C ILE A 6 18.05 -8.46 -15.38
N GLY A 7 17.63 -7.81 -14.30
CA GLY A 7 16.25 -7.81 -13.83
C GLY A 7 15.58 -6.48 -14.07
N ILE A 8 14.36 -6.47 -14.60
CA ILE A 8 13.56 -5.26 -14.71
C ILE A 8 12.56 -5.23 -13.55
N VAL A 9 12.69 -4.20 -12.72
CA VAL A 9 11.83 -3.94 -11.55
C VAL A 9 11.18 -2.57 -11.72
N GLY A 10 9.99 -2.37 -11.16
CA GLY A 10 9.34 -1.06 -11.15
C GLY A 10 7.87 -1.13 -10.77
N ASN A 11 7.26 0.04 -10.61
CA ASN A 11 5.84 0.15 -10.27
C ASN A 11 4.93 -0.42 -11.37
N PRO A 12 3.71 -0.86 -11.04
CA PRO A 12 2.69 -1.09 -12.05
C PRO A 12 2.51 0.14 -12.94
N ASN A 13 2.30 -0.09 -14.24
CA ASN A 13 2.06 0.96 -15.24
C ASN A 13 3.21 1.96 -15.48
N CYS A 14 4.44 1.73 -15.00
CA CYS A 14 5.60 2.60 -15.29
C CYS A 14 6.22 2.38 -16.70
N GLY A 15 5.60 1.54 -17.54
CA GLY A 15 6.11 1.19 -18.88
C GLY A 15 7.09 0.00 -18.89
N LYS A 16 7.08 -0.82 -17.84
CA LYS A 16 7.91 -2.03 -17.70
C LYS A 16 7.84 -3.00 -18.87
N SER A 17 6.64 -3.46 -19.21
CA SER A 17 6.41 -4.34 -20.37
C SER A 17 6.84 -3.69 -21.69
N THR A 18 6.66 -2.38 -21.82
CA THR A 18 7.08 -1.63 -23.01
C THR A 18 8.60 -1.62 -23.16
N LEU A 19 9.33 -1.34 -22.08
CA LEU A 19 10.79 -1.38 -22.09
C LEU A 19 11.31 -2.79 -22.34
N PHE A 20 10.72 -3.80 -21.70
CA PHE A 20 11.05 -5.21 -21.92
C PHE A 20 10.96 -5.56 -23.41
N ASN A 21 9.84 -5.21 -24.07
CA ASN A 21 9.65 -5.45 -25.51
C ASN A 21 10.66 -4.67 -26.37
N CYS A 22 11.01 -3.44 -26.01
CA CYS A 22 12.00 -2.65 -26.74
C CYS A 22 13.42 -3.25 -26.65
N LEU A 23 13.75 -3.89 -25.52
CA LEU A 23 15.02 -4.55 -25.31
C LEU A 23 15.09 -5.89 -26.05
N THR A 24 14.09 -6.75 -25.89
CA THR A 24 14.15 -8.17 -26.31
C THR A 24 13.57 -8.42 -27.71
N GLY A 25 12.69 -7.55 -28.19
CA GLY A 25 12.00 -7.72 -29.47
C GLY A 25 11.25 -9.05 -29.53
N ALA A 26 11.52 -9.85 -30.56
CA ALA A 26 10.89 -11.16 -30.73
C ALA A 26 11.52 -12.28 -29.87
N LYS A 27 12.68 -12.05 -29.25
CA LYS A 27 13.42 -13.08 -28.49
C LYS A 27 12.99 -13.11 -27.03
N GLN A 28 11.73 -13.45 -26.81
CA GLN A 28 11.11 -13.52 -25.50
C GLN A 28 10.37 -14.84 -25.31
N GLN A 29 10.29 -15.30 -24.06
CA GLN A 29 9.60 -16.50 -23.63
C GLN A 29 8.77 -16.16 -22.40
N VAL A 30 7.59 -16.77 -22.30
CA VAL A 30 6.71 -16.66 -21.14
C VAL A 30 6.63 -18.04 -20.51
N GLY A 31 6.99 -18.13 -19.24
CA GLY A 31 6.78 -19.29 -18.40
C GLY A 31 6.12 -18.87 -17.10
N ASN A 32 6.30 -19.67 -16.04
CA ASN A 32 5.82 -19.34 -14.70
C ASN A 32 6.99 -19.15 -13.74
N TRP A 33 6.80 -18.32 -12.72
CA TRP A 33 7.72 -18.29 -11.59
C TRP A 33 7.67 -19.63 -10.83
N PRO A 34 8.79 -20.10 -10.25
CA PRO A 34 8.83 -21.41 -9.59
C PRO A 34 7.76 -21.55 -8.51
N GLY A 35 6.97 -22.63 -8.59
CA GLY A 35 5.97 -22.96 -7.57
C GLY A 35 4.71 -22.10 -7.55
N VAL A 36 4.52 -21.20 -8.52
CA VAL A 36 3.39 -20.25 -8.54
C VAL A 36 2.82 -20.08 -9.95
N THR A 37 1.60 -19.56 -10.06
CA THR A 37 0.90 -19.33 -11.34
C THR A 37 1.13 -17.94 -11.92
N VAL A 38 2.15 -17.21 -11.44
CA VAL A 38 2.46 -15.86 -11.92
C VAL A 38 3.38 -15.97 -13.14
N ASP A 39 3.01 -15.28 -14.21
CA ASP A 39 3.78 -15.23 -15.45
C ASP A 39 5.20 -14.72 -15.20
N ARG A 40 6.18 -15.45 -15.73
CA ARG A 40 7.59 -15.06 -15.77
C ARG A 40 7.99 -14.81 -17.22
N LYS A 41 8.21 -13.54 -17.56
CA LYS A 41 8.71 -13.17 -18.89
C LYS A 41 10.23 -13.08 -18.86
N THR A 42 10.86 -13.79 -19.78
CA THR A 42 12.31 -13.76 -19.97
C THR A 42 12.60 -13.48 -21.43
N GLY A 43 13.72 -12.84 -21.71
CA GLY A 43 14.13 -12.61 -23.09
C GLY A 43 15.62 -12.34 -23.17
N SER A 44 16.11 -12.14 -24.38
CA SER A 44 17.52 -11.81 -24.56
C SER A 44 17.74 -10.90 -25.76
N TYR A 45 18.80 -10.11 -25.68
CA TYR A 45 19.29 -9.34 -26.81
C TYR A 45 20.80 -9.42 -26.88
N ARG A 46 21.34 -9.12 -28.07
CA ARG A 46 22.79 -8.99 -28.26
C ARG A 46 23.14 -7.52 -28.29
N PHE A 47 24.16 -7.15 -27.53
CA PHE A 47 24.71 -5.80 -27.56
C PHE A 47 26.23 -5.90 -27.56
N LYS A 48 26.85 -5.35 -28.61
CA LYS A 48 28.26 -5.59 -28.94
C LYS A 48 28.53 -7.11 -29.00
N GLU A 49 29.51 -7.60 -28.26
CA GLU A 49 29.93 -9.01 -28.26
C GLU A 49 29.28 -9.84 -27.14
N LYS A 50 28.43 -9.23 -26.29
CA LYS A 50 27.78 -9.92 -25.16
C LYS A 50 26.30 -10.18 -25.44
N THR A 51 25.81 -11.29 -24.90
CA THR A 51 24.36 -11.57 -24.79
C THR A 51 23.89 -11.07 -23.44
N VAL A 52 22.79 -10.31 -23.45
CA VAL A 52 22.12 -9.82 -22.25
C VAL A 52 20.81 -10.58 -22.08
N GLU A 53 20.68 -11.29 -20.98
CA GLU A 53 19.46 -11.97 -20.55
C GLU A 53 18.63 -11.00 -19.69
N VAL A 54 17.34 -10.94 -19.96
CA VAL A 54 16.42 -9.98 -19.35
C VAL A 54 15.30 -10.76 -18.68
N VAL A 55 15.09 -10.51 -17.39
CA VAL A 55 13.96 -11.06 -16.63
C VAL A 55 13.03 -9.92 -16.24
N ASP A 56 11.76 -10.04 -16.59
CA ASP A 56 10.71 -9.12 -16.16
C ASP A 56 10.12 -9.59 -14.82
N THR A 57 10.17 -8.77 -13.78
CA THR A 57 9.50 -9.08 -12.51
C THR A 57 8.06 -8.57 -12.51
N PRO A 58 7.17 -9.09 -11.64
CA PRO A 58 5.88 -8.45 -11.38
C PRO A 58 6.03 -6.96 -11.02
N GLY A 59 5.04 -6.14 -11.39
CA GLY A 59 5.03 -4.72 -11.03
C GLY A 59 4.58 -4.54 -9.60
N ILE A 60 5.37 -3.83 -8.78
CA ILE A 60 5.15 -3.71 -7.33
C ILE A 60 5.34 -2.27 -6.87
N TYR A 61 4.64 -1.84 -5.82
CA TYR A 61 4.84 -0.51 -5.23
C TYR A 61 5.82 -0.52 -4.06
N SER A 62 6.00 -1.68 -3.42
CA SER A 62 6.86 -1.86 -2.26
C SER A 62 7.39 -3.29 -2.18
N LEU A 63 8.44 -3.50 -1.39
CA LEU A 63 9.05 -4.79 -1.07
C LEU A 63 8.65 -5.26 0.34
N ALA A 64 7.46 -4.87 0.82
CA ALA A 64 6.86 -5.37 2.06
C ALA A 64 6.41 -6.83 1.97
N ALA A 65 6.32 -7.38 0.75
CA ALA A 65 6.02 -8.79 0.48
C ALA A 65 4.67 -9.28 1.04
N THR A 66 3.69 -8.39 1.04
CA THR A 66 2.31 -8.69 1.44
C THR A 66 1.56 -9.46 0.35
N SER A 67 1.87 -9.16 -0.92
CA SER A 67 1.32 -9.85 -2.08
C SER A 67 2.29 -10.87 -2.67
N LEU A 68 1.76 -11.78 -3.48
CA LEU A 68 2.57 -12.77 -4.20
C LEU A 68 3.57 -12.10 -5.15
N ASP A 69 3.16 -11.04 -5.84
CA ASP A 69 3.99 -10.28 -6.77
C ASP A 69 5.18 -9.60 -6.06
N GLU A 70 4.93 -9.04 -4.88
CA GLU A 70 5.96 -8.47 -4.02
C GLU A 70 6.93 -9.55 -3.51
N LYS A 71 6.43 -10.71 -3.09
CA LYS A 71 7.27 -11.85 -2.67
C LYS A 71 8.20 -12.30 -3.80
N ILE A 72 7.66 -12.51 -5.01
CA ILE A 72 8.43 -12.94 -6.18
C ILE A 72 9.54 -11.93 -6.50
N THR A 73 9.19 -10.64 -6.55
CA THR A 73 10.15 -9.58 -6.91
C THR A 73 11.23 -9.45 -5.84
N ARG A 74 10.85 -9.48 -4.55
CA ARG A 74 11.80 -9.44 -3.43
C ARG A 74 12.78 -10.61 -3.48
N THR A 75 12.28 -11.84 -3.61
CA THR A 75 13.14 -13.02 -3.71
C THR A 75 14.07 -12.95 -4.92
N PHE A 76 13.57 -12.49 -6.08
CA PHE A 76 14.40 -12.33 -7.27
C PHE A 76 15.56 -11.33 -7.05
N VAL A 77 15.34 -10.23 -6.33
CA VAL A 77 16.40 -9.28 -6.00
C VAL A 77 17.39 -9.86 -4.98
N LEU A 78 16.89 -10.53 -3.92
CA LEU A 78 17.72 -11.16 -2.89
C LEU A 78 18.57 -12.32 -3.42
N ASP A 79 18.07 -13.06 -4.41
CA ASP A 79 18.77 -14.18 -5.04
C ASP A 79 20.13 -13.78 -5.65
N GLY A 80 20.35 -12.49 -5.93
CA GLY A 80 21.64 -11.98 -6.43
C GLY A 80 22.05 -12.50 -7.81
N LYS A 81 21.12 -13.13 -8.55
CA LYS A 81 21.38 -13.75 -9.87
C LYS A 81 21.44 -12.75 -11.02
N ALA A 82 20.90 -11.55 -10.83
CA ALA A 82 21.01 -10.46 -11.80
C ALA A 82 22.29 -9.68 -11.51
N ASP A 83 23.13 -9.46 -12.55
CA ASP A 83 24.30 -8.60 -12.44
C ASP A 83 23.89 -7.13 -12.24
N VAL A 84 22.72 -6.73 -12.79
CA VAL A 84 22.17 -5.38 -12.67
C VAL A 84 20.64 -5.41 -12.57
N ILE A 85 20.07 -4.59 -11.68
CA ILE A 85 18.64 -4.31 -11.60
C ILE A 85 18.34 -2.99 -12.32
N VAL A 86 17.58 -3.07 -13.40
CA VAL A 86 17.04 -1.91 -14.11
C VAL A 86 15.71 -1.55 -13.46
N ASN A 87 15.74 -0.53 -12.62
CA ASN A 87 14.55 -0.02 -11.93
C ASN A 87 13.89 1.07 -12.76
N ILE A 88 12.66 0.83 -13.22
CA ILE A 88 11.91 1.75 -14.05
C ILE A 88 11.09 2.69 -13.18
N VAL A 89 11.33 3.98 -13.37
CA VAL A 89 10.70 5.08 -12.63
C VAL A 89 9.91 5.92 -13.62
N ASP A 90 8.60 6.07 -13.39
CA ASP A 90 7.76 7.01 -14.16
C ASP A 90 8.09 8.46 -13.75
N ALA A 91 8.69 9.21 -14.67
CA ALA A 91 9.09 10.60 -14.51
C ALA A 91 7.91 11.53 -14.18
N SER A 92 6.69 11.19 -14.63
CA SER A 92 5.50 12.00 -14.38
C SER A 92 4.99 11.88 -12.94
N ASN A 93 5.40 10.83 -12.21
CA ASN A 93 5.07 10.53 -10.82
C ASN A 93 6.31 10.08 -10.04
N ILE A 94 7.41 10.81 -10.20
CA ILE A 94 8.76 10.38 -9.80
C ILE A 94 8.88 10.03 -8.31
N GLU A 95 8.39 10.87 -7.40
CA GLU A 95 8.48 10.63 -5.94
C GLU A 95 7.81 9.32 -5.53
N ARG A 96 6.60 9.06 -6.04
CA ARG A 96 5.89 7.80 -5.76
C ARG A 96 6.65 6.57 -6.25
N ASN A 97 7.39 6.68 -7.34
CA ASN A 97 8.19 5.59 -7.90
C ASN A 97 9.53 5.42 -7.16
N LEU A 98 10.10 6.52 -6.67
CA LEU A 98 11.34 6.51 -5.89
C LEU A 98 11.17 5.87 -4.50
N TYR A 99 9.94 5.70 -4.00
CA TYR A 99 9.70 4.91 -2.79
C TYR A 99 10.18 3.46 -2.94
N LEU A 100 9.83 2.76 -4.02
CA LEU A 100 10.38 1.42 -4.31
C LEU A 100 11.90 1.46 -4.47
N THR A 101 12.42 2.55 -5.05
CA THR A 101 13.86 2.74 -5.24
C THR A 101 14.60 2.80 -3.91
N SER A 102 14.05 3.48 -2.89
CA SER A 102 14.64 3.52 -1.55
C SER A 102 14.84 2.13 -0.95
N GLN A 103 13.88 1.23 -1.16
CA GLN A 103 13.95 -0.14 -0.65
C GLN A 103 14.97 -0.99 -1.43
N LEU A 104 15.10 -0.78 -2.75
CA LEU A 104 16.15 -1.44 -3.55
C LEU A 104 17.56 -0.96 -3.16
N LEU A 105 17.71 0.31 -2.77
CA LEU A 105 18.95 0.86 -2.23
C LEU A 105 19.31 0.21 -0.89
N GLU A 106 18.34 0.09 0.02
CA GLU A 106 18.51 -0.61 1.31
C GLU A 106 18.96 -2.07 1.14
N MET A 107 18.50 -2.74 0.07
CA MET A 107 18.92 -4.10 -0.28
C MET A 107 20.30 -4.18 -0.94
N ARG A 108 20.97 -3.03 -1.16
CA ARG A 108 22.24 -2.93 -1.87
C ARG A 108 22.19 -3.57 -3.26
N ALA A 109 21.06 -3.39 -3.97
CA ALA A 109 20.93 -3.87 -5.33
C ALA A 109 21.85 -3.07 -6.29
N PRO A 110 22.50 -3.70 -7.28
CA PRO A 110 23.25 -2.99 -8.32
C PRO A 110 22.27 -2.31 -9.29
N LEU A 111 21.98 -1.03 -9.07
CA LEU A 111 20.86 -0.34 -9.74
C LEU A 111 21.29 0.50 -10.95
N ILE A 112 20.42 0.50 -11.97
CA ILE A 112 20.31 1.57 -12.98
C ILE A 112 18.87 2.07 -12.94
N ILE A 113 18.67 3.38 -12.88
CA ILE A 113 17.35 3.99 -12.99
C ILE A 113 17.02 4.26 -14.46
N ALA A 114 15.98 3.60 -14.93
CA ALA A 114 15.35 3.83 -16.22
C ALA A 114 14.21 4.86 -16.02
N LEU A 115 14.52 6.16 -16.13
CA LEU A 115 13.58 7.25 -15.91
C LEU A 115 12.68 7.43 -17.15
N ASN A 116 11.56 6.70 -17.16
CA ASN A 116 10.63 6.57 -18.29
C ASN A 116 9.55 7.67 -18.29
N MET A 117 8.80 7.77 -19.39
CA MET A 117 7.68 8.72 -19.56
C MET A 117 8.12 10.19 -19.49
N MET A 118 9.32 10.51 -19.97
CA MET A 118 9.83 11.88 -20.03
C MET A 118 8.94 12.83 -20.87
N ASP A 119 8.19 12.30 -21.83
CA ASP A 119 7.18 13.04 -22.59
C ASP A 119 5.97 13.40 -21.73
N MET A 120 5.45 12.47 -20.94
CA MET A 120 4.37 12.76 -19.99
C MET A 120 4.81 13.73 -18.89
N ALA A 121 6.06 13.62 -18.41
CA ALA A 121 6.62 14.58 -17.49
C ALA A 121 6.65 16.00 -18.10
N ALA A 122 7.06 16.12 -19.36
CA ALA A 122 7.06 17.39 -20.09
C ALA A 122 5.63 17.94 -20.31
N GLU A 123 4.65 17.10 -20.63
CA GLU A 123 3.23 17.49 -20.74
C GLU A 123 2.68 18.04 -19.41
N ARG A 124 3.14 17.48 -18.29
CA ARG A 124 2.84 17.97 -16.93
C ARG A 124 3.69 19.18 -16.51
N GLN A 125 4.48 19.73 -17.42
CA GLN A 125 5.39 20.85 -17.20
C GLN A 125 6.45 20.55 -16.13
N LEU A 126 6.81 19.28 -15.93
CA LEU A 126 7.89 18.89 -15.03
C LEU A 126 9.24 19.01 -15.74
N THR A 127 10.19 19.59 -15.03
CA THR A 127 11.62 19.56 -15.36
C THR A 127 12.34 18.78 -14.29
N ILE A 128 13.15 17.82 -14.72
CA ILE A 128 13.88 16.92 -13.84
C ILE A 128 15.36 17.07 -14.16
N ASP A 129 16.15 17.41 -13.15
CA ASP A 129 17.60 17.38 -13.23
C ASP A 129 18.09 15.93 -13.10
N VAL A 130 18.27 15.29 -14.26
CA VAL A 130 18.66 13.88 -14.37
C VAL A 130 20.07 13.65 -13.81
N GLN A 131 20.99 14.59 -14.06
CA GLN A 131 22.37 14.46 -13.59
C GLN A 131 22.43 14.62 -12.07
N GLY A 132 21.77 15.64 -11.52
CA GLY A 132 21.69 15.82 -10.07
C GLY A 132 21.01 14.63 -9.38
N LEU A 133 20.03 13.98 -10.03
CA LEU A 133 19.39 12.78 -9.51
C LEU A 133 20.35 11.59 -9.47
N ALA A 134 21.15 11.40 -10.53
CA ALA A 134 22.16 10.35 -10.60
C ALA A 134 23.25 10.54 -9.54
N GLU A 135 23.70 11.78 -9.33
CA GLU A 135 24.69 12.13 -8.30
C GLU A 135 24.15 11.85 -6.89
N ARG A 136 22.90 12.23 -6.60
CA ARG A 136 22.28 11.98 -5.28
C ARG A 136 21.97 10.52 -5.01
N LEU A 137 21.57 9.75 -6.02
CA LEU A 137 21.32 8.31 -5.88
C LEU A 137 22.63 7.50 -5.83
N GLY A 138 23.71 8.04 -6.41
CA GLY A 138 24.96 7.31 -6.57
C GLY A 138 24.87 6.15 -7.57
N CYS A 139 23.91 6.21 -8.51
CA CYS A 139 23.76 5.21 -9.57
C CYS A 139 23.34 5.86 -10.90
N PRO A 140 23.58 5.21 -12.06
CA PRO A 140 23.22 5.78 -13.35
C PRO A 140 21.72 6.00 -13.50
N VAL A 141 21.33 7.18 -13.99
CA VAL A 141 19.94 7.52 -14.35
C VAL A 141 19.88 7.80 -15.85
N VAL A 142 19.10 7.01 -16.57
CA VAL A 142 18.93 7.14 -18.03
C VAL A 142 17.51 7.63 -18.33
N PRO A 143 17.34 8.84 -18.92
CA PRO A 143 16.04 9.35 -19.29
C PRO A 143 15.55 8.69 -20.59
N LEU A 144 14.29 8.24 -20.61
CA LEU A 144 13.75 7.54 -21.77
C LEU A 144 12.26 7.78 -22.00
N THR A 145 11.84 7.46 -23.22
CA THR A 145 10.44 7.31 -23.61
C THR A 145 10.33 5.99 -24.34
N ALA A 146 10.05 4.91 -23.58
CA ALA A 146 10.10 3.55 -24.10
C ALA A 146 9.11 3.34 -25.27
N SER A 147 7.91 3.93 -25.20
CA SER A 147 6.91 3.86 -26.26
C SER A 147 7.37 4.46 -27.60
N LYS A 148 8.34 5.37 -27.58
CA LYS A 148 8.95 6.01 -28.76
C LYS A 148 10.34 5.47 -29.05
N ASN A 149 10.78 4.42 -28.35
CA ASN A 149 12.11 3.82 -28.43
C ASN A 149 13.27 4.83 -28.23
N LYS A 150 13.02 5.93 -27.50
CA LYS A 150 14.02 6.98 -27.21
C LYS A 150 14.74 6.68 -25.90
N GLY A 151 16.06 6.77 -25.89
CA GLY A 151 16.91 6.49 -24.72
C GLY A 151 17.22 5.00 -24.51
N VAL A 152 16.67 4.09 -25.32
CA VAL A 152 16.86 2.64 -25.15
C VAL A 152 18.30 2.20 -25.48
N ASP A 153 18.93 2.78 -26.50
CA ASP A 153 20.32 2.43 -26.84
C ASP A 153 21.33 2.98 -25.82
N GLU A 154 21.04 4.16 -25.24
CA GLU A 154 21.81 4.71 -24.12
C GLU A 154 21.68 3.82 -22.88
N LEU A 155 20.48 3.31 -22.59
CA LEU A 155 20.26 2.34 -21.53
C LEU A 155 21.05 1.05 -21.76
N LYS A 156 21.03 0.48 -22.97
CA LYS A 156 21.83 -0.72 -23.32
C LYS A 156 23.33 -0.48 -23.12
N GLN A 157 23.82 0.69 -23.51
CA GLN A 157 25.21 1.08 -23.31
C GLN A 157 25.56 1.19 -21.81
N THR A 158 24.66 1.77 -21.01
CA THR A 158 24.82 1.91 -19.55
C THR A 158 24.80 0.56 -18.85
N ILE A 159 23.89 -0.34 -19.23
CA ILE A 159 23.84 -1.73 -18.73
C ILE A 159 25.15 -2.46 -19.03
N PHE A 160 25.65 -2.32 -20.26
CA PHE A 160 26.91 -2.95 -20.66
C PHE A 160 28.10 -2.46 -19.82
N GLN A 161 28.15 -1.17 -19.48
CA GLN A 161 29.20 -0.59 -18.63
C GLN A 161 29.06 -1.00 -17.16
N ALA A 162 27.84 -0.94 -16.60
CA ALA A 162 27.58 -1.28 -15.20
C ALA A 162 27.82 -2.77 -14.91
N ALA A 163 27.59 -3.65 -15.89
CA ALA A 163 27.88 -5.07 -15.74
C ALA A 163 29.38 -5.38 -15.56
N ASP A 164 30.26 -4.49 -16.03
CA ASP A 164 31.72 -4.62 -15.87
C ASP A 164 32.25 -3.86 -14.62
N LEU A 165 31.49 -2.91 -14.10
CA LEU A 165 31.82 -2.07 -12.95
C LEU A 165 30.62 -2.07 -11.99
N ILE A 166 30.52 -3.11 -11.15
CA ILE A 166 29.47 -3.19 -10.13
C ILE A 166 29.77 -2.13 -9.06
N SER A 167 29.20 -0.94 -9.21
CA SER A 167 29.18 0.08 -8.17
C SER A 167 27.87 -0.04 -7.40
N LEU A 168 27.97 -0.32 -6.10
CA LEU A 168 26.81 -0.22 -5.23
C LEU A 168 26.41 1.26 -5.09
N PRO A 169 25.11 1.57 -5.10
CA PRO A 169 24.64 2.92 -4.83
C PRO A 169 25.13 3.41 -3.46
N MET A 170 25.49 4.70 -3.37
CA MET A 170 25.98 5.30 -2.12
C MET A 170 24.87 5.94 -1.28
N ALA A 171 23.68 6.14 -1.85
CA ALA A 171 22.58 6.78 -1.15
C ALA A 171 21.95 5.83 -0.13
N GLU A 172 21.86 6.27 1.12
CA GLU A 172 21.20 5.53 2.19
C GLU A 172 20.08 6.39 2.82
N THR A 173 18.98 5.74 3.19
CA THR A 173 17.91 6.36 3.98
C THR A 173 18.44 6.69 5.36
N THR A 174 18.26 7.94 5.80
CA THR A 174 18.56 8.35 7.19
C THR A 174 17.34 8.10 8.06
N TYR A 175 17.48 7.24 9.06
CA TYR A 175 16.43 6.98 10.05
C TYR A 175 16.65 7.78 11.35
N PRO A 176 15.61 7.96 12.18
CA PRO A 176 15.77 8.48 13.55
C PRO A 176 16.78 7.64 14.35
N ALA A 177 17.40 8.27 15.35
CA ALA A 177 18.44 7.62 16.18
C ALA A 177 17.92 6.34 16.86
N SER A 178 16.67 6.37 17.34
CA SER A 178 15.96 5.23 17.92
C SER A 178 15.97 4.00 16.99
N VAL A 179 15.68 4.21 15.70
CA VAL A 179 15.68 3.17 14.66
C VAL A 179 17.10 2.74 14.29
N GLU A 180 18.05 3.67 14.15
CA GLU A 180 19.44 3.34 13.79
C GLU A 180 20.15 2.50 14.85
N GLU A 181 19.94 2.83 16.12
CA GLU A 181 20.46 2.08 17.26
C GLU A 181 19.88 0.67 17.30
N ALA A 182 18.55 0.55 17.15
CA ALA A 182 17.87 -0.74 17.08
C ALA A 182 18.32 -1.57 15.87
N ARG A 183 18.44 -0.96 14.68
CA ARG A 183 18.92 -1.58 13.45
C ARG A 183 20.33 -2.15 13.64
N THR A 184 21.24 -1.36 14.21
CA THR A 184 22.63 -1.78 14.44
C THR A 184 22.72 -2.91 15.45
N ALA A 185 21.95 -2.83 16.54
CA ALA A 185 21.91 -3.88 17.56
C ALA A 185 21.40 -5.22 17.00
N LEU A 186 20.30 -5.20 16.23
CA LEU A 186 19.73 -6.40 15.62
C LEU A 186 20.59 -6.95 14.47
N ALA A 187 21.24 -6.07 13.69
CA ALA A 187 22.13 -6.50 12.62
C ALA A 187 23.31 -7.35 13.15
N TRP A 188 23.80 -7.03 14.35
CA TRP A 188 24.83 -7.83 15.01
C TRP A 188 24.31 -9.23 15.35
N ASP A 189 23.11 -9.31 15.91
CA ASP A 189 22.50 -10.59 16.31
C ASP A 189 22.11 -11.46 15.10
N LEU A 190 21.74 -10.83 13.98
CA LEU A 190 21.31 -11.50 12.75
C LEU A 190 22.47 -11.89 11.82
N LYS A 191 23.72 -11.53 12.17
CA LYS A 191 24.88 -11.70 11.30
C LYS A 191 25.03 -13.15 10.83
N ASP A 192 24.91 -14.11 11.74
CA ASP A 192 25.12 -15.53 11.43
C ASP A 192 24.00 -16.11 10.56
N ALA A 193 22.75 -15.70 10.79
CA ALA A 193 21.60 -16.08 9.95
C ALA A 193 21.76 -15.56 8.50
N CYS A 194 22.38 -14.39 8.35
CA CYS A 194 22.59 -13.74 7.05
C CYS A 194 23.75 -14.35 6.23
N LEU A 195 24.76 -14.95 6.87
CA LEU A 195 25.94 -15.51 6.21
C LEU A 195 25.58 -16.57 5.15
N THR A 196 24.56 -17.38 5.43
CA THR A 196 24.17 -18.50 4.55
C THR A 196 23.35 -18.02 3.34
N GLY A 197 22.68 -16.87 3.48
CA GLY A 197 21.78 -16.33 2.46
C GLY A 197 22.35 -15.19 1.62
N GLY A 198 23.51 -14.63 1.98
CA GLY A 198 24.07 -13.45 1.32
C GLY A 198 23.21 -12.18 1.49
N ILE A 199 22.37 -12.15 2.53
CA ILE A 199 21.46 -11.05 2.84
C ILE A 199 22.21 -10.01 3.69
N ASP A 200 21.95 -8.73 3.47
CA ASP A 200 22.52 -7.68 4.31
C ASP A 200 21.88 -7.70 5.72
N PRO A 201 22.68 -7.83 6.81
CA PRO A 201 22.13 -7.90 8.16
C PRO A 201 21.40 -6.64 8.61
N HIS A 202 21.79 -5.46 8.11
CA HIS A 202 21.09 -4.22 8.45
C HIS A 202 19.75 -4.12 7.75
N TRP A 203 19.66 -4.59 6.51
CA TRP A 203 18.39 -4.72 5.81
C TRP A 203 17.44 -5.69 6.53
N LEU A 204 17.95 -6.87 6.92
CA LEU A 204 17.13 -7.87 7.64
C LEU A 204 16.67 -7.36 9.01
N ALA A 205 17.55 -6.64 9.73
CA ALA A 205 17.21 -5.99 10.99
C ALA A 205 16.09 -4.96 10.83
N LEU A 206 16.17 -4.12 9.79
CA LEU A 206 15.11 -3.15 9.50
C LEU A 206 13.78 -3.86 9.19
N LYS A 207 13.81 -4.92 8.39
CA LYS A 207 12.63 -5.75 8.08
C LYS A 207 12.04 -6.40 9.33
N LEU A 208 12.89 -6.83 10.27
CA LEU A 208 12.45 -7.39 11.54
C LEU A 208 11.73 -6.33 12.39
N LEU A 209 12.23 -5.10 12.42
CA LEU A 209 11.59 -3.97 13.11
C LEU A 209 10.25 -3.56 12.45
N GLU A 210 10.07 -3.80 11.16
CA GLU A 210 8.80 -3.64 10.45
C GLU A 210 7.81 -4.80 10.66
N GLY A 211 8.22 -5.87 11.37
CA GLY A 211 7.40 -7.06 11.54
C GLY A 211 7.28 -7.93 10.27
N ASP A 212 8.24 -7.87 9.35
CA ASP A 212 8.24 -8.64 8.10
C ASP A 212 8.32 -10.16 8.37
N SER A 213 7.42 -10.93 7.73
CA SER A 213 7.32 -12.37 7.97
C SER A 213 8.60 -13.15 7.62
N LEU A 214 9.34 -12.75 6.58
CA LEU A 214 10.58 -13.41 6.20
C LEU A 214 11.69 -13.11 7.23
N ALA A 215 11.75 -11.88 7.74
CA ALA A 215 12.69 -11.55 8.80
C ALA A 215 12.39 -12.33 10.08
N GLN A 216 11.11 -12.52 10.42
CA GLN A 216 10.69 -13.32 11.56
C GLN A 216 11.01 -14.81 11.40
N GLU A 217 10.86 -15.37 10.20
CA GLU A 217 11.21 -16.76 9.90
C GLU A 217 12.73 -17.03 10.01
N MET A 218 13.54 -16.01 9.71
CA MET A 218 15.01 -16.10 9.76
C MET A 218 15.59 -15.80 11.14
N ALA A 219 14.82 -15.19 12.04
CA ALA A 219 15.27 -14.78 13.35
C ALA A 219 14.99 -15.84 14.42
N ASP A 220 15.99 -16.15 15.25
CA ASP A 220 15.80 -17.04 16.39
C ASP A 220 14.87 -16.43 17.45
N PRO A 221 14.20 -17.23 18.30
CA PRO A 221 13.26 -16.74 19.31
C PRO A 221 13.83 -15.68 20.26
N ALA A 222 15.14 -15.75 20.56
CA ALA A 222 15.81 -14.75 21.39
C ALA A 222 15.93 -13.39 20.68
N VAL A 223 16.27 -13.40 19.38
CA VAL A 223 16.35 -12.19 18.55
C VAL A 223 14.96 -11.60 18.35
N MET A 224 13.95 -12.44 18.13
CA MET A 224 12.54 -12.04 18.04
C MET A 224 12.07 -11.32 19.30
N ALA A 225 12.36 -11.86 20.49
CA ALA A 225 12.00 -11.24 21.76
C ALA A 225 12.71 -9.89 21.95
N ARG A 226 13.98 -9.79 21.53
CA ARG A 226 14.74 -8.53 21.58
C ARG A 226 14.18 -7.49 20.61
N ALA A 227 13.81 -7.90 19.39
CA ALA A 227 13.20 -7.03 18.41
C ALA A 227 11.89 -6.42 18.93
N ALA A 228 11.04 -7.21 19.58
CA ALA A 228 9.80 -6.71 20.19
C ALA A 228 10.04 -5.61 21.24
N VAL A 229 11.07 -5.78 22.09
CA VAL A 229 11.47 -4.75 23.08
C VAL A 229 11.97 -3.48 22.38
N LEU A 230 12.75 -3.63 21.30
CA LEU A 230 13.26 -2.49 20.54
C LEU A 230 12.15 -1.74 19.79
N GLN A 231 11.16 -2.46 19.25
CA GLN A 231 9.97 -1.86 18.64
C GLN A 231 9.19 -1.01 19.64
N GLU A 232 8.95 -1.53 20.86
CA GLU A 232 8.27 -0.79 21.92
C GLU A 232 9.08 0.45 22.36
N ASN A 233 10.41 0.36 22.40
CA ASN A 233 11.27 1.51 22.70
C ASN A 233 11.19 2.60 21.62
N ILE A 234 11.12 2.22 20.34
CA ILE A 234 10.94 3.17 19.23
C ILE A 234 9.58 3.85 19.37
N GLU A 235 8.51 3.09 19.63
CA GLU A 235 7.16 3.62 19.80
C GLU A 235 7.08 4.64 20.94
N GLN A 236 7.74 4.37 22.06
CA GLN A 236 7.80 5.30 23.19
C GLN A 236 8.60 6.58 22.91
N GLN A 237 9.62 6.52 22.05
CA GLN A 237 10.48 7.66 21.74
C GLN A 237 9.90 8.55 20.62
N GLU A 238 9.28 7.94 19.62
CA GLU A 238 8.79 8.61 18.42
C GLU A 238 7.27 8.88 18.44
N ASP A 239 6.53 8.31 19.41
CA ASP A 239 5.05 8.40 19.52
C ASP A 239 4.30 7.78 18.31
N GLU A 240 4.96 6.87 17.59
CA GLU A 240 4.43 6.16 16.41
C GLU A 240 4.98 4.73 16.35
N GLU A 241 4.23 3.80 15.77
CA GLU A 241 4.67 2.41 15.57
C GLU A 241 5.94 2.35 14.70
N ALA A 242 6.84 1.40 14.99
CA ALA A 242 8.15 1.33 14.36
C ALA A 242 8.08 1.22 12.81
N ASP A 243 7.10 0.49 12.27
CA ASP A 243 6.87 0.36 10.83
C ASP A 243 6.46 1.70 10.18
N ILE A 244 5.63 2.49 10.87
CA ILE A 244 5.23 3.84 10.45
C ILE A 244 6.44 4.77 10.45
N VAL A 245 7.24 4.77 11.52
CA VAL A 245 8.46 5.60 11.62
C VAL A 245 9.43 5.28 10.47
N ILE A 246 9.64 4.00 10.18
CA ILE A 246 10.51 3.54 9.09
C ILE A 246 9.96 3.96 7.73
N ALA A 247 8.64 3.80 7.50
CA ALA A 247 8.00 4.24 6.27
C ALA A 247 8.11 5.76 6.08
N SER A 248 7.86 6.55 7.13
CA SER A 248 8.00 8.01 7.15
C SER A 248 9.43 8.44 6.83
N ALA A 249 10.44 7.76 7.37
CA ALA A 249 11.85 8.03 7.06
C ALA A 249 12.17 7.82 5.58
N ARG A 250 11.63 6.76 4.95
CA ARG A 250 11.78 6.52 3.50
C ARG A 250 11.12 7.60 2.66
N TYR A 251 9.90 8.01 3.00
CA TYR A 251 9.25 9.14 2.33
C TYR A 251 10.06 10.44 2.48
N GLY A 252 10.59 10.70 3.67
CA GLY A 252 11.47 11.83 3.94
C GLY A 252 12.76 11.77 3.11
N PHE A 253 13.37 10.59 2.96
CA PHE A 253 14.52 10.39 2.09
C PHE A 253 14.19 10.70 0.63
N VAL A 254 13.08 10.18 0.10
CA VAL A 254 12.65 10.44 -1.28
C VAL A 254 12.41 11.93 -1.50
N SER A 255 11.73 12.60 -0.57
CA SER A 255 11.45 14.05 -0.66
C SER A 255 12.75 14.86 -0.68
N ARG A 256 13.71 14.57 0.21
CA ARG A 256 15.04 15.22 0.20
C ARG A 256 15.81 14.92 -1.08
N LEU A 257 15.67 13.70 -1.60
CA LEU A 257 16.35 13.28 -2.81
C LEU A 257 15.84 14.06 -4.03
N THR A 258 14.53 14.29 -4.15
CA THR A 258 13.93 15.06 -5.27
C THR A 258 13.95 16.56 -5.07
N GLU A 259 14.21 17.05 -3.85
CA GLU A 259 14.18 18.46 -3.50
C GLU A 259 15.11 19.31 -4.39
N GLY A 260 14.51 20.27 -5.10
CA GLY A 260 15.23 21.15 -6.02
C GLY A 260 15.63 20.51 -7.36
N LEU A 261 15.51 19.19 -7.53
CA LEU A 261 15.79 18.47 -8.78
C LEU A 261 14.54 18.32 -9.65
N VAL A 262 13.37 18.22 -9.03
CA VAL A 262 12.08 18.13 -9.72
C VAL A 262 11.36 19.47 -9.57
N LYS A 263 11.23 20.20 -10.67
CA LYS A 263 10.57 21.52 -10.71
C LYS A 263 9.40 21.50 -11.66
N LYS A 264 8.25 22.00 -11.23
CA LYS A 264 7.13 22.28 -12.12
C LYS A 264 7.35 23.66 -12.75
N ARG A 265 7.62 23.70 -14.06
CA ARG A 265 7.65 24.94 -14.84
C ARG A 265 6.25 25.57 -14.77
N GLY A 266 6.16 26.78 -14.23
CA GLY A 266 4.99 27.64 -14.44
C GLY A 266 3.91 27.67 -13.37
N LEU A 267 4.17 27.29 -12.10
CA LEU A 267 3.23 27.60 -11.01
C LEU A 267 3.96 28.02 -9.72
N VAL A 268 4.30 29.31 -9.64
CA VAL A 268 3.89 30.09 -8.46
C VAL A 268 2.46 30.53 -8.75
N ASP A 269 1.52 29.61 -8.65
CA ASP A 269 0.13 29.96 -8.49
C ASP A 269 -0.57 28.74 -7.88
N THR A 270 -1.11 28.95 -6.69
CA THR A 270 -2.07 28.06 -6.04
C THR A 270 -2.99 27.49 -7.12
N THR A 271 -3.06 26.16 -7.25
CA THR A 271 -3.99 25.56 -8.20
C THR A 271 -5.42 26.03 -7.86
N VAL A 272 -6.32 26.04 -8.84
CA VAL A 272 -7.72 26.39 -8.57
C VAL A 272 -8.30 25.47 -7.47
N SER A 273 -7.82 24.22 -7.39
CA SER A 273 -8.08 23.31 -6.27
C SER A 273 -7.57 23.88 -4.95
N ASP A 274 -6.29 24.28 -4.86
CA ASP A 274 -5.73 24.85 -3.61
C ASP A 274 -6.48 26.11 -3.14
N ARG A 275 -7.03 26.91 -4.06
CA ARG A 275 -7.85 28.09 -3.71
C ARG A 275 -9.23 27.67 -3.19
N ILE A 276 -9.86 26.67 -3.82
CA ILE A 276 -11.14 26.11 -3.36
C ILE A 276 -10.95 25.41 -2.02
N ASP A 277 -9.94 24.56 -1.89
CA ASP A 277 -9.61 23.85 -0.66
C ASP A 277 -9.30 24.84 0.45
N ARG A 278 -8.57 25.93 0.19
CA ARG A 278 -8.35 26.98 1.18
C ARG A 278 -9.63 27.68 1.61
N LEU A 279 -10.60 27.86 0.71
CA LEU A 279 -11.89 28.48 1.03
C LEU A 279 -12.78 27.49 1.82
N VAL A 280 -12.91 26.26 1.33
CA VAL A 280 -13.74 25.18 1.87
C VAL A 280 -13.19 24.68 3.21
N LEU A 281 -11.88 24.62 3.39
CA LEU A 281 -11.21 24.19 4.62
C LEU A 281 -10.88 25.36 5.56
N SER A 282 -11.30 26.59 5.23
CA SER A 282 -11.09 27.70 6.14
C SER A 282 -11.93 27.53 7.40
N ARG A 283 -11.37 27.89 8.56
CA ARG A 283 -12.04 27.81 9.86
C ARG A 283 -13.34 28.63 9.93
N VAL A 284 -13.46 29.68 9.12
CA VAL A 284 -14.59 30.62 9.12
C VAL A 284 -15.60 30.31 8.02
N TYR A 285 -15.15 30.02 6.79
CA TYR A 285 -16.06 29.77 5.66
C TYR A 285 -16.39 28.28 5.46
N GLY A 286 -15.62 27.37 6.05
CA GLY A 286 -15.86 25.93 5.92
C GLY A 286 -17.20 25.48 6.50
N ILE A 287 -17.58 25.97 7.69
CA ILE A 287 -18.86 25.63 8.33
C ILE A 287 -20.06 26.14 7.47
N PRO A 288 -20.11 27.43 7.04
CA PRO A 288 -21.15 27.91 6.14
C PRO A 288 -21.24 27.15 4.81
N ILE A 289 -20.09 26.87 4.16
CA ILE A 289 -20.06 26.18 2.88
C ILE A 289 -20.55 24.73 3.03
N PHE A 290 -20.14 24.04 4.09
CA PHE A 290 -20.59 22.70 4.40
C PHE A 290 -22.11 22.64 4.62
N LEU A 291 -22.67 23.57 5.41
CA LEU A 291 -24.11 23.66 5.63
C LEU A 291 -24.88 23.97 4.35
N ALA A 292 -24.35 24.86 3.50
CA ALA A 292 -24.95 25.19 2.21
C ALA A 292 -24.95 23.98 1.26
N ALA A 293 -23.87 23.21 1.20
CA ALA A 293 -23.79 21.98 0.41
C ALA A 293 -24.77 20.91 0.90
N MET A 294 -24.85 20.70 2.22
CA MET A 294 -25.82 19.79 2.84
C MET A 294 -27.26 20.21 2.55
N TYR A 295 -27.56 21.51 2.65
CA TYR A 295 -28.87 22.06 2.34
C TYR A 295 -29.23 21.88 0.86
N LEU A 296 -28.29 22.15 -0.06
CA LEU A 296 -28.48 21.93 -1.49
C LEU A 296 -28.76 20.46 -1.82
N MET A 297 -28.02 19.53 -1.19
CA MET A 297 -28.26 18.10 -1.34
C MET A 297 -29.66 17.73 -0.85
N PHE A 298 -30.08 18.24 0.32
CA PHE A 298 -31.40 17.97 0.88
C PHE A 298 -32.53 18.54 0.01
N MET A 299 -32.37 19.78 -0.48
CA MET A 299 -33.30 20.43 -1.40
C MET A 299 -33.41 19.66 -2.71
N PHE A 300 -32.29 19.20 -3.26
CA PHE A 300 -32.25 18.38 -4.47
C PHE A 300 -32.95 17.04 -4.25
N THR A 301 -32.65 16.33 -3.15
CA THR A 301 -33.29 15.06 -2.80
C THR A 301 -34.81 15.21 -2.61
N ILE A 302 -35.27 16.28 -1.94
CA ILE A 302 -36.71 16.53 -1.74
C ILE A 302 -37.40 16.92 -3.04
N ASN A 303 -36.81 17.81 -3.84
CA ASN A 303 -37.43 18.23 -5.09
C ASN A 303 -37.45 17.11 -6.14
N LEU A 304 -36.40 16.27 -6.22
CA LEU A 304 -36.46 15.06 -7.04
C LEU A 304 -37.46 14.05 -6.47
N GLY A 305 -37.49 13.85 -5.15
CA GLY A 305 -38.45 12.95 -4.50
C GLY A 305 -39.91 13.42 -4.68
N GLY A 306 -40.16 14.73 -4.69
CA GLY A 306 -41.46 15.34 -4.92
C GLY A 306 -41.90 15.29 -6.38
N ALA A 307 -40.96 15.37 -7.33
CA ALA A 307 -41.24 15.25 -8.76
C ALA A 307 -41.64 13.82 -9.19
N PHE A 308 -41.41 12.80 -8.35
CA PHE A 308 -41.82 11.41 -8.58
C PHE A 308 -43.18 11.04 -7.94
N HIS A 309 -43.93 12.01 -7.39
CA HIS A 309 -45.35 11.83 -7.04
C HIS A 309 -46.26 12.47 -8.11
N PRO A 310 -46.57 11.77 -9.24
CA PRO A 310 -47.70 12.16 -10.07
C PRO A 310 -48.99 11.90 -9.29
N GLY A 311 -49.83 12.93 -9.21
CA GLY A 311 -51.01 12.97 -8.34
C GLY A 311 -52.05 11.89 -8.60
N THR A 312 -52.63 11.40 -7.50
CA THR A 312 -53.98 10.85 -7.47
C THR A 312 -54.85 11.75 -6.59
N GLU A 313 -55.28 12.88 -7.15
CA GLU A 313 -56.49 13.56 -6.68
C GLU A 313 -57.45 13.65 -7.87
N THR A 314 -58.42 12.74 -7.92
CA THR A 314 -59.66 12.95 -8.67
C THR A 314 -60.64 13.73 -7.78
N PRO A 315 -61.28 14.79 -8.29
CA PRO A 315 -62.17 15.64 -7.51
C PRO A 315 -63.60 15.05 -7.44
N GLY A 316 -64.15 14.99 -6.22
CA GLY A 316 -65.59 14.87 -5.97
C GLY A 316 -66.01 13.71 -5.08
N GLY A 317 -66.47 14.01 -3.86
CA GLY A 317 -67.17 13.03 -3.03
C GLY A 317 -67.13 13.25 -1.52
N ASP A 318 -67.94 14.19 -1.06
CA ASP A 318 -68.65 14.22 0.23
C ASP A 318 -67.82 14.19 1.54
N GLY A 319 -67.68 15.39 2.13
CA GLY A 319 -67.31 15.58 3.52
C GLY A 319 -68.50 15.37 4.45
N ARG A 320 -68.59 14.19 5.08
CA ARG A 320 -69.13 13.97 6.44
C ARG A 320 -69.14 12.48 6.77
N LYS A 321 -68.89 12.16 8.05
CA LYS A 321 -68.99 10.84 8.75
C LYS A 321 -67.66 10.06 8.73
N LEU A 322 -67.05 9.62 9.83
CA LEU A 322 -67.45 9.49 11.23
C LEU A 322 -66.18 9.56 12.09
N ALA A 323 -66.12 10.54 12.98
CA ALA A 323 -65.37 10.41 14.21
C ALA A 323 -66.11 9.38 15.09
N GLY A 324 -65.40 8.33 15.50
CA GLY A 324 -65.88 7.38 16.49
C GLY A 324 -65.77 5.93 16.02
N HIS A 325 -64.74 5.24 16.49
CA HIS A 325 -64.77 3.89 17.07
C HIS A 325 -63.32 3.38 17.24
N GLY A 326 -62.57 4.05 18.11
CA GLY A 326 -61.29 3.59 18.63
C GLY A 326 -61.45 3.21 20.09
N ARG A 327 -62.20 2.14 20.37
CA ARG A 327 -62.30 1.44 21.67
C ARG A 327 -63.10 0.16 21.45
N HIS A 328 -62.57 -0.96 21.94
CA HIS A 328 -63.06 -2.35 21.84
C HIS A 328 -62.55 -3.18 20.67
N LEU A 329 -61.41 -3.86 20.89
CA LEU A 329 -61.19 -5.26 20.47
C LEU A 329 -59.93 -5.78 21.18
N TYR A 330 -60.04 -6.00 22.49
CA TYR A 330 -59.14 -6.82 23.30
C TYR A 330 -60.00 -7.73 24.16
N ARG A 331 -60.76 -8.60 23.49
CA ARG A 331 -61.34 -9.80 24.07
C ARG A 331 -61.82 -10.67 22.92
N ASP A 332 -61.67 -11.97 23.11
CA ASP A 332 -62.24 -13.03 22.29
C ASP A 332 -61.41 -13.40 21.07
N LEU A 333 -60.46 -14.33 21.29
CA LEU A 333 -60.20 -15.50 20.45
C LEU A 333 -59.26 -16.47 21.18
N CYS A 334 -59.61 -16.78 22.44
CA CYS A 334 -59.29 -18.06 23.06
C CYS A 334 -60.58 -18.89 23.02
N GLN A 335 -60.79 -19.66 21.95
CA GLN A 335 -61.64 -20.86 21.95
C GLN A 335 -61.58 -21.56 20.58
N GLY A 336 -61.10 -22.81 20.58
CA GLY A 336 -61.63 -23.85 19.69
C GLY A 336 -60.71 -24.38 18.58
N GLY A 337 -60.27 -25.64 18.75
CA GLY A 337 -60.05 -26.61 17.66
C GLY A 337 -58.62 -26.70 17.10
N SER A 338 -57.77 -27.57 17.65
CA SER A 338 -57.57 -28.97 17.20
C SER A 338 -56.82 -29.13 15.86
N GLY A 339 -55.51 -29.37 15.93
CA GLY A 339 -54.70 -29.84 14.81
C GLY A 339 -53.25 -30.09 15.24
N ARG A 340 -52.82 -31.35 15.25
CA ARG A 340 -51.47 -31.80 15.63
C ARG A 340 -50.46 -31.45 14.54
N HIS A 341 -49.30 -30.91 14.90
CA HIS A 341 -47.99 -31.37 14.40
C HIS A 341 -46.86 -30.83 15.32
N PRO A 342 -45.81 -31.63 15.61
CA PRO A 342 -44.83 -31.33 16.65
C PRO A 342 -43.60 -30.62 16.09
N GLY A 343 -43.12 -29.59 16.77
CA GLY A 343 -41.81 -29.01 16.46
C GLY A 343 -41.73 -27.52 16.65
N CYS A 344 -41.64 -27.06 17.91
CA CYS A 344 -40.84 -25.90 18.30
C CYS A 344 -40.96 -25.69 19.82
N ALA A 345 -39.96 -26.19 20.55
CA ALA A 345 -39.78 -25.97 21.98
C ALA A 345 -39.01 -24.67 22.20
N LEU A 346 -39.71 -23.55 22.26
CA LEU A 346 -39.19 -22.26 22.73
C LEU A 346 -40.35 -21.42 23.26
N CYS A 347 -40.98 -21.92 24.32
CA CYS A 347 -41.89 -21.17 25.19
C CYS A 347 -42.12 -21.98 26.48
N ARG A 348 -41.16 -21.89 27.41
CA ARG A 348 -41.39 -22.14 28.83
C ARG A 348 -40.81 -20.97 29.62
N ASP A 349 -41.52 -20.62 30.67
CA ASP A 349 -41.20 -19.62 31.70
C ASP A 349 -41.54 -18.16 31.43
N ARG A 350 -42.84 -17.93 31.24
CA ARG A 350 -43.52 -16.77 31.85
C ARG A 350 -44.78 -17.26 32.59
N GLN A 351 -44.66 -17.51 33.89
CA GLN A 351 -45.65 -17.13 34.91
C GLN A 351 -45.23 -17.68 36.29
N ALA A 352 -44.56 -16.83 37.07
CA ALA A 352 -44.68 -16.84 38.52
C ALA A 352 -44.61 -15.40 39.02
N GLY A 353 -45.80 -14.85 39.29
CA GLY A 353 -46.11 -13.97 40.43
C GLY A 353 -45.24 -12.75 40.68
N GLY A 354 -45.81 -11.57 40.40
CA GLY A 354 -45.25 -10.30 40.80
C GLY A 354 -45.12 -10.09 42.31
N ARG A 355 -44.15 -9.26 42.69
CA ARG A 355 -44.19 -8.40 43.87
C ARG A 355 -43.24 -7.22 43.64
N SER A 356 -43.78 -6.03 43.87
CA SER A 356 -43.14 -4.72 43.79
C SER A 356 -41.97 -4.58 44.77
N TRP A 357 -40.77 -4.25 44.28
CA TRP A 357 -39.70 -3.68 45.12
C TRP A 357 -38.99 -2.56 44.34
N GLY A 358 -38.98 -1.37 44.93
CA GLY A 358 -38.36 -0.18 44.38
C GLY A 358 -36.84 -0.15 44.54
N SER A 359 -36.24 0.83 43.84
CA SER A 359 -34.94 1.48 44.11
C SER A 359 -33.85 0.65 44.83
N ARG A 360 -32.92 0.10 44.03
CA ARG A 360 -31.46 -0.13 44.26
C ARG A 360 -31.06 -1.48 43.65
N GLY A 361 -30.13 -1.46 42.70
CA GLY A 361 -29.46 -2.69 42.24
C GLY A 361 -29.23 -2.82 40.74
N ALA A 362 -28.65 -1.81 40.09
CA ALA A 362 -28.12 -1.93 38.73
C ALA A 362 -26.64 -1.52 38.74
N LEU A 363 -25.82 -2.32 39.42
CA LEU A 363 -24.36 -2.24 39.40
C LEU A 363 -23.83 -3.55 39.97
N ARG A 364 -23.60 -4.52 39.08
CA ARG A 364 -22.79 -5.75 39.21
C ARG A 364 -23.38 -6.79 38.27
N PHE A 365 -22.95 -6.81 37.02
CA PHE A 365 -22.86 -8.02 36.19
C PHE A 365 -22.33 -7.59 34.82
N LEU A 366 -21.01 -7.38 34.74
CA LEU A 366 -20.18 -7.46 33.53
C LEU A 366 -18.73 -7.14 33.94
N GLY A 367 -18.17 -8.07 34.71
CA GLY A 367 -16.77 -8.04 35.13
C GLY A 367 -16.40 -9.45 35.56
N ARG A 368 -15.37 -10.00 34.91
CA ARG A 368 -14.78 -11.35 35.05
C ARG A 368 -15.39 -12.45 34.20
N HIS A 369 -14.75 -12.70 33.06
CA HIS A 369 -14.31 -14.05 32.74
C HIS A 369 -12.86 -14.00 32.22
N ARG A 370 -11.92 -14.15 33.15
CA ARG A 370 -10.54 -14.60 32.87
C ARG A 370 -10.33 -15.90 33.65
N ARG A 371 -9.92 -16.93 32.90
CA ARG A 371 -9.04 -18.06 33.27
C ARG A 371 -9.56 -19.19 34.18
N GLY A 372 -9.40 -20.39 33.63
CA GLY A 372 -8.86 -21.59 34.29
C GLY A 372 -9.81 -22.79 34.23
N ILE A 373 -9.39 -24.04 34.06
CA ILE A 373 -8.09 -24.73 33.92
C ILE A 373 -8.46 -26.21 33.60
N CYS A 374 -7.61 -26.93 32.84
CA CYS A 374 -7.32 -28.39 32.74
C CYS A 374 -8.42 -29.44 33.08
N HIS A 375 -8.53 -30.65 32.51
CA HIS A 375 -7.53 -31.68 32.21
C HIS A 375 -8.23 -32.90 31.51
N HIS A 376 -7.45 -33.69 30.75
CA HIS A 376 -7.61 -35.13 30.43
C HIS A 376 -8.96 -35.72 29.96
N SER A 377 -9.00 -36.16 28.71
CA SER A 377 -8.90 -37.59 28.32
C SER A 377 -8.50 -37.69 26.85
#